data_AF-A0A9W9I093-F1
#
_entry.id   AF-A0A9W9I093-F1
#
_cell.length_a   1.000
_cell.length_b   1.000
_cell.length_c   1.000
_cell.angle_alpha   90.00
_cell.angle_beta   90.00
_cell.angle_gamma   90.00
#
_symmetry.space_group_name_H-M   'P 1'
#
loop_
_entity.id
_entity.type
_entity.pdbx_description
1 polymer ?
#
loop_
_entity_poly.entity_id
_entity_poly.type
_entity_poly.pdbx_seq_one_letter_code
_entity_poly.pdbx_strand_id
1 'polypeptide(L)'
;MVPICYTTGAPRKGLRVSSPLPNTAQRSTYFLSLPYKWAIPCTAAKTTLHWLVSQMHFFARVDIYKLDAQSSSEIQTVGRIYWSQLAGVNAICLGGTMLVGVSLTALLKHYPDRVPLSGCCSASIAAACHPSRIYDDDTLEVSFDPELSSQKLGWGVVEASDEVINGNIGHATFAATKTLPLVEEQLYA
;
A
#
# COMPACT_ATOMS: atom_id res chain seq x y z
N MET A 1 -4.41 -10.79 -22.31
CA MET A 1 -4.59 -12.09 -21.63
C MET A 1 -3.18 -12.60 -21.36
N VAL A 2 -2.66 -12.31 -20.16
CA VAL A 2 -1.31 -12.74 -19.75
C VAL A 2 -1.53 -14.01 -18.92
N PRO A 3 -0.90 -15.14 -19.26
CA PRO A 3 -1.06 -16.37 -18.49
C PRO A 3 -0.42 -16.18 -17.12
N ILE A 4 -1.24 -16.25 -16.08
CA ILE A 4 -0.79 -16.11 -14.70
C ILE A 4 -0.33 -17.49 -14.24
N CYS A 5 0.97 -17.75 -14.35
CA CYS A 5 1.56 -19.02 -13.94
C CYS A 5 1.75 -19.03 -12.42
N TYR A 6 0.75 -19.51 -11.65
CA TYR A 6 0.83 -19.60 -10.19
C TYR A 6 1.86 -20.67 -9.78
N THR A 7 3.05 -20.24 -9.37
CA THR A 7 4.09 -21.16 -8.87
C THR A 7 3.67 -21.81 -7.56
N THR A 8 3.76 -23.14 -7.52
CA THR A 8 3.54 -24.04 -6.39
C THR A 8 4.07 -23.54 -5.04
N GLY A 9 3.24 -23.60 -4.00
CA GLY A 9 3.64 -23.66 -2.59
C GLY A 9 4.58 -22.56 -2.10
N ALA A 10 4.08 -21.34 -1.93
CA ALA A 10 4.86 -20.28 -1.27
C ALA A 10 5.22 -20.68 0.17
N PRO A 11 6.46 -20.39 0.64
CA PRO A 11 6.84 -20.70 2.01
C PRO A 11 5.94 -19.94 2.98
N ARG A 12 5.44 -20.65 4.00
CA ARG A 12 4.58 -20.07 5.03
C ARG A 12 5.26 -18.86 5.67
N LYS A 13 4.54 -17.75 5.79
CA LYS A 13 5.07 -16.50 6.29
C LYS A 13 4.11 -15.88 7.30
N GLY A 14 4.66 -15.19 8.30
CA GLY A 14 3.84 -14.41 9.22
C GLY A 14 3.13 -13.28 8.49
N LEU A 15 1.82 -13.16 8.73
CA LEU A 15 1.02 -12.04 8.24
C LEU A 15 1.46 -10.73 8.91
N ARG A 16 1.21 -9.61 8.22
CA ARG A 16 1.39 -8.28 8.80
C ARG A 16 0.10 -7.86 9.48
N VAL A 17 0.14 -7.67 10.79
CA VAL A 17 -1.01 -7.27 11.61
C VAL A 17 -0.73 -5.95 12.32
N SER A 18 -1.78 -5.28 12.79
CA SER A 18 -1.67 -4.01 13.54
C SER A 18 -1.02 -4.23 14.91
N SER A 19 -1.49 -5.23 15.65
CA SER A 19 -1.02 -5.54 17.00
C SER A 19 -0.76 -7.04 17.14
N PRO A 20 0.46 -7.52 16.84
CA PRO A 20 0.80 -8.92 17.03
C PRO A 20 0.88 -9.26 18.53
N LEU A 21 0.47 -10.48 18.89
CA LEU A 21 0.72 -11.00 20.23
C LEU A 21 2.24 -11.14 20.45
N PRO A 22 2.74 -10.91 21.68
CA PRO A 22 4.15 -11.09 22.01
C PRO A 22 4.59 -12.53 21.73
N ASN A 23 5.81 -12.70 21.20
CA ASN A 23 6.43 -14.00 20.85
C ASN A 23 5.73 -14.80 19.74
N THR A 24 4.98 -14.16 18.84
CA THR A 24 4.36 -14.82 17.68
C THR A 24 5.19 -14.68 16.40
N ALA A 25 4.93 -15.54 15.41
CA ALA A 25 5.58 -15.46 14.10
C ALA A 25 5.06 -14.32 13.20
N GLN A 26 4.00 -13.63 13.64
CA GLN A 26 3.39 -12.50 12.93
C GLN A 26 4.26 -11.24 12.98
N ARG A 27 4.09 -10.35 12.00
CA ARG A 27 4.87 -9.12 11.87
C ARG A 27 3.98 -7.92 12.16
N SER A 28 4.47 -6.95 12.91
CA SER A 28 3.77 -5.67 13.04
C SER A 28 3.79 -4.89 11.72
N THR A 29 2.82 -4.01 11.56
CA THR A 29 2.75 -3.06 10.45
C THR A 29 3.61 -1.83 10.74
N TYR A 30 4.18 -1.26 9.68
CA TYR A 30 4.82 0.05 9.76
C TYR A 30 3.74 1.14 9.82
N PHE A 31 4.02 2.24 10.52
CA PHE A 31 3.09 3.38 10.61
C PHE A 31 2.61 3.90 9.22
N LEU A 32 3.44 3.78 8.17
CA LEU A 32 3.12 4.23 6.81
C LEU A 32 2.66 3.12 5.85
N SER A 33 2.34 1.91 6.32
CA SER A 33 2.00 0.72 5.49
C SER A 33 3.08 0.28 4.47
N LEU A 34 4.15 1.07 4.31
CA LEU A 34 5.28 0.85 3.41
C LEU A 34 6.55 0.52 4.21
N PRO A 35 7.46 -0.29 3.67
CA PRO A 35 8.78 -0.50 4.27
C PRO A 35 9.51 0.83 4.46
N TYR A 36 10.16 1.04 5.62
CA TYR A 36 10.87 2.29 5.92
C TYR A 36 11.87 2.72 4.84
N LYS A 37 12.52 1.77 4.16
CA LYS A 37 13.41 2.04 3.02
C LYS A 37 12.76 2.82 1.86
N TRP A 38 11.44 2.76 1.73
CA TRP A 38 10.68 3.56 0.75
C TRP A 38 9.93 4.70 1.42
N ALA A 39 9.40 4.48 2.62
CA ALA A 39 8.63 5.49 3.33
C ALA A 39 9.49 6.72 3.68
N ILE A 40 10.71 6.53 4.18
CA ILE A 40 11.62 7.62 4.56
C ILE A 40 12.00 8.50 3.36
N PRO A 41 12.57 7.98 2.25
CA PRO A 41 12.94 8.83 1.12
C PRO A 41 11.73 9.50 0.47
N CYS A 42 10.60 8.81 0.34
CA CYS A 42 9.37 9.41 -0.19
C CYS A 42 8.85 10.54 0.69
N THR A 43 8.94 10.39 2.03
CA THR A 43 8.51 11.44 2.96
C THR A 43 9.45 12.63 2.89
N ALA A 44 10.77 12.40 2.91
CA ALA A 44 11.76 13.46 2.77
C ALA A 44 11.57 14.25 1.47
N ALA A 45 11.43 13.56 0.33
CA ALA A 45 11.24 14.20 -0.96
C ALA A 45 9.93 15.00 -1.04
N LYS A 46 8.82 14.52 -0.45
CA LYS A 46 7.58 15.30 -0.33
C LYS A 46 7.76 16.54 0.52
N THR A 47 8.45 16.43 1.66
CA THR A 47 8.74 17.56 2.54
C THR A 47 9.61 18.60 1.81
N THR A 48 10.64 18.17 1.08
CA THR A 48 11.49 19.06 0.29
C THR A 48 10.71 19.72 -0.85
N LEU A 49 9.87 18.97 -1.55
CA LEU A 49 9.02 19.52 -2.60
C LEU A 49 8.06 20.58 -2.03
N HIS A 50 7.43 20.29 -0.89
CA HIS A 50 6.55 21.23 -0.22
C HIS A 50 7.30 22.50 0.22
N TRP A 51 8.50 22.34 0.78
CA TRP A 51 9.36 23.45 1.16
C TRP A 51 9.76 24.31 -0.06
N LEU A 52 10.11 23.69 -1.20
CA LEU A 52 10.42 24.40 -2.44
C LEU A 52 9.22 25.19 -2.97
N VAL A 53 8.00 24.65 -2.85
CA VAL A 53 6.76 25.37 -3.23
C VAL A 53 6.53 26.59 -2.34
N SER A 54 6.85 26.51 -1.05
CA SER A 54 6.84 27.68 -0.16
C SER A 54 7.87 28.72 -0.57
N GLN A 55 9.06 28.31 -1.02
CA GLN A 55 10.09 29.22 -1.53
C GLN A 55 9.78 29.77 -2.94
N MET A 56 8.86 29.14 -3.67
CA MET A 56 8.41 29.59 -4.98
C MET A 56 7.51 30.81 -4.88
N HIS A 57 6.73 30.95 -3.80
CA HIS A 57 5.82 32.08 -3.62
C HIS A 57 6.30 32.94 -2.47
N PHE A 58 6.65 34.19 -2.75
CA PHE A 58 7.04 35.13 -1.72
C PHE A 58 6.21 36.42 -1.82
N PHE A 59 5.77 36.91 -0.68
CA PHE A 59 5.13 38.21 -0.61
C PHE A 59 6.20 39.28 -0.42
N ALA A 60 6.27 40.27 -1.31
CA ALA A 60 7.15 41.41 -1.12
C ALA A 60 6.33 42.71 -1.13
N ARG A 61 6.74 43.61 -0.23
CA ARG A 61 6.15 44.93 -0.08
C ARG A 61 7.19 45.94 -0.58
N VAL A 62 6.81 46.74 -1.56
CA VAL A 62 7.69 47.73 -2.18
C VAL A 62 7.15 49.11 -1.81
N ASP A 63 7.98 49.89 -1.13
CA ASP A 63 7.70 51.29 -0.81
C ASP A 63 8.32 52.18 -1.89
N ILE A 64 7.48 52.95 -2.57
CA ILE A 64 7.88 53.83 -3.67
C ILE A 64 7.96 55.26 -3.13
N TYR A 65 9.19 55.80 -3.08
CA TYR A 65 9.45 57.18 -2.69
C TYR A 65 9.44 58.08 -3.93
N LYS A 66 8.51 59.04 -4.00
CA LYS A 66 8.52 60.09 -5.03
C LYS A 66 9.50 61.19 -4.61
N LEU A 67 10.50 61.45 -5.45
CA LEU A 67 11.43 62.57 -5.34
C LEU A 67 10.79 63.81 -5.99
N ASP A 68 9.77 64.40 -5.38
CA ASP A 68 9.24 65.68 -5.83
C ASP A 68 9.44 66.74 -4.75
N ALA A 69 10.06 67.86 -5.13
CA ALA A 69 10.64 68.82 -4.18
C ALA A 69 9.59 69.73 -3.49
N GLN A 70 8.30 69.57 -3.76
CA GLN A 70 7.31 70.59 -3.38
C GLN A 70 5.97 70.09 -2.82
N SER A 71 5.73 68.80 -2.61
CA SER A 71 4.55 68.36 -1.88
C SER A 71 4.88 67.18 -0.98
N SER A 72 4.37 67.25 0.26
CA SER A 72 4.39 66.21 1.30
C SER A 72 4.67 64.81 0.77
N SER A 73 5.72 64.16 1.27
CA SER A 73 6.18 62.82 0.89
C SER A 73 5.07 61.77 1.03
N GLU A 74 4.26 61.60 0.00
CA GLU A 74 3.26 60.54 -0.06
C GLU A 74 3.97 59.21 -0.41
N ILE A 75 4.07 58.32 0.59
CA ILE A 75 4.66 56.99 0.40
C ILE A 75 3.58 56.10 -0.21
N GLN A 76 3.80 55.63 -1.44
CA GLN A 76 2.94 54.61 -2.04
C GLN A 76 3.53 53.23 -1.76
N THR A 77 2.82 52.45 -0.95
CA THR A 77 3.21 51.08 -0.62
C THR A 77 2.39 50.09 -1.44
N VAL A 78 3.06 49.26 -2.25
CA VAL A 78 2.42 48.20 -3.04
C VAL A 78 2.90 46.85 -2.53
N GLY A 79 1.97 46.03 -2.03
CA GLY A 79 2.22 44.62 -1.69
C GLY A 79 1.74 43.72 -2.82
N ARG A 80 2.60 42.86 -3.34
CA ARG A 80 2.25 41.85 -4.36
C ARG A 80 2.90 40.50 -4.02
N ILE A 81 2.29 39.43 -4.51
CA ILE A 81 2.88 38.09 -4.49
C ILE A 81 3.79 37.99 -5.71
N TYR A 82 5.05 37.66 -5.46
CA TYR A 82 6.06 37.40 -6.45
C TYR A 82 6.39 35.92 -6.47
N TRP A 83 6.92 35.47 -7.61
CA TRP A 83 7.19 34.07 -7.88
C TRP A 83 8.66 33.90 -8.19
N SER A 84 9.32 32.98 -7.49
CA SER A 84 10.72 32.61 -7.73
C SER A 84 10.78 31.54 -8.83
N GLN A 85 11.23 31.94 -10.02
CA GLN A 85 11.42 31.03 -11.16
C GLN A 85 12.39 29.90 -10.83
N LEU A 86 13.46 30.19 -10.08
CA LEU A 86 14.48 29.21 -9.72
C LEU A 86 13.92 28.11 -8.79
N ALA A 87 13.10 28.49 -7.81
CA ALA A 87 12.44 27.52 -6.92
C ALA A 87 11.41 26.68 -7.69
N GLY A 88 10.66 27.30 -8.61
CA GLY A 88 9.71 26.59 -9.47
C GLY A 88 10.36 25.53 -10.36
N VAL A 89 11.48 25.85 -11.03
CA VAL A 89 12.21 24.89 -11.86
C VAL A 89 12.71 23.71 -11.01
N ASN A 90 13.28 23.97 -9.83
CA ASN A 90 13.73 22.91 -8.93
C ASN A 90 12.58 22.01 -8.45
N ALA A 91 11.41 22.60 -8.13
CA ALA A 91 10.23 21.84 -7.74
C ALA A 91 9.73 20.94 -8.87
N ILE A 92 9.68 21.44 -10.11
CA ILE A 92 9.25 20.66 -11.28
C ILE A 92 10.23 19.52 -11.57
N CYS A 93 11.54 19.77 -11.53
CA CYS A 93 12.55 18.73 -11.73
C CYS A 93 12.46 17.63 -10.66
N LEU A 94 12.33 18.00 -9.38
CA LEU A 94 12.19 17.04 -8.29
C LEU A 94 10.88 16.25 -8.40
N GLY A 95 9.76 16.92 -8.66
CA GLY A 95 8.47 16.25 -8.86
C GLY A 95 8.48 15.31 -10.06
N GLY A 96 9.07 15.72 -11.18
CA GLY A 96 9.21 14.91 -12.39
C GLY A 96 10.07 13.67 -12.17
N THR A 97 11.22 13.81 -11.49
CA THR A 97 12.08 12.67 -11.16
C THR A 97 11.38 11.67 -10.22
N MET A 98 10.59 12.15 -9.24
CA MET A 98 9.77 11.26 -8.40
C MET A 98 8.73 10.49 -9.21
N LEU A 99 8.02 11.17 -10.13
CA LEU A 99 6.99 10.55 -10.96
C LEU A 99 7.60 9.47 -11.85
N VAL A 100 8.69 9.79 -12.56
CA VAL A 100 9.42 8.85 -13.41
C VAL A 100 9.95 7.66 -12.59
N GLY A 101 10.53 7.92 -11.42
CA GLY A 101 11.01 6.87 -10.52
C GLY A 101 9.91 5.90 -10.10
N VAL A 102 8.74 6.40 -9.68
CA VAL A 102 7.60 5.57 -9.29
C VAL A 102 7.07 4.79 -10.50
N SER A 103 6.87 5.44 -11.65
CA SER A 103 6.39 4.77 -12.88
C SER A 103 7.34 3.67 -13.33
N LEU A 104 8.65 3.90 -13.33
CA LEU A 104 9.65 2.89 -13.66
C LEU A 104 9.57 1.70 -12.70
N THR A 105 9.45 1.95 -11.39
CA THR A 105 9.30 0.84 -10.42
C THR A 105 8.00 0.06 -10.62
N ALA A 106 6.90 0.72 -11.00
CA ALA A 106 5.63 0.06 -11.28
C ALA A 106 5.69 -0.79 -12.55
N LEU A 107 6.40 -0.33 -13.58
CA LEU A 107 6.55 -1.06 -14.85
C LEU A 107 7.53 -2.23 -14.75
N LEU A 108 8.65 -2.05 -14.04
CA LEU A 108 9.72 -3.05 -13.97
C LEU A 108 9.48 -4.11 -12.89
N LYS A 109 8.71 -3.80 -11.86
CA LYS A 109 8.53 -4.70 -10.71
C LYS A 109 7.20 -5.42 -10.80
N HIS A 110 7.22 -6.61 -11.41
CA HIS A 110 6.06 -7.49 -11.42
C HIS A 110 5.66 -7.88 -9.99
N TYR A 111 4.36 -7.83 -9.70
CA TYR A 111 3.84 -8.34 -8.44
C TYR A 111 3.93 -9.87 -8.46
N PRO A 112 4.38 -10.53 -7.39
CA PRO A 112 4.38 -11.99 -7.38
C PRO A 112 2.95 -12.50 -7.46
N ASP A 113 2.63 -13.26 -8.51
CA ASP A 113 1.33 -13.87 -8.81
C ASP A 113 1.00 -15.01 -7.83
N ARG A 114 0.89 -14.69 -6.54
CA ARG A 114 0.78 -15.70 -5.48
C ARG A 114 -0.52 -15.57 -4.71
N VAL A 115 -1.01 -14.35 -4.57
CA VAL A 115 -2.29 -14.03 -3.95
C VAL A 115 -3.08 -13.22 -4.97
N PRO A 116 -4.35 -13.53 -5.22
CA PRO A 116 -5.18 -12.63 -6.01
C PRO A 116 -5.16 -11.27 -5.32
N LEU A 117 -5.01 -10.22 -6.12
CA LEU A 117 -5.06 -8.86 -5.60
C LEU A 117 -6.51 -8.54 -5.23
N SER A 118 -6.98 -9.09 -4.11
CA SER A 118 -8.17 -8.59 -3.44
C SER A 118 -7.86 -7.13 -3.15
N GLY A 119 -8.51 -6.22 -3.86
CA GLY A 119 -8.35 -4.79 -3.66
C GLY A 119 -8.84 -4.37 -2.27
N CYS A 120 -9.35 -3.16 -2.12
CA CYS A 120 -9.92 -2.68 -0.86
C CYS A 120 -11.27 -3.34 -0.48
N CYS A 121 -11.58 -4.53 -1.02
CA CYS A 121 -12.82 -5.25 -0.73
C CYS A 121 -12.70 -5.97 0.61
N SER A 122 -13.38 -5.42 1.63
CA SER A 122 -13.43 -6.03 2.96
C SER A 122 -14.03 -7.44 2.93
N ALA A 123 -15.01 -7.70 2.04
CA ALA A 123 -15.63 -9.01 1.91
C ALA A 123 -14.63 -10.09 1.45
N SER A 124 -13.78 -9.79 0.47
CA SER A 124 -12.77 -10.74 0.00
C SER A 124 -11.65 -10.94 1.02
N ILE A 125 -11.26 -9.89 1.75
CA ILE A 125 -10.32 -10.02 2.88
C ILE A 125 -10.93 -10.87 4.00
N ALA A 126 -12.21 -10.70 4.30
CA ALA A 126 -12.89 -11.47 5.34
C ALA A 126 -12.99 -12.95 4.97
N ALA A 127 -13.32 -13.28 3.71
CA ALA A 127 -13.35 -14.65 3.23
C ALA A 127 -11.96 -15.31 3.28
N ALA A 128 -10.92 -14.60 2.83
CA ALA A 128 -9.52 -15.02 2.95
C ALA A 128 -9.05 -15.28 4.39
N CYS A 129 -9.61 -14.56 5.37
CA CYS A 129 -9.32 -14.69 6.79
C CYS A 129 -10.24 -15.69 7.51
N HIS A 130 -11.29 -16.18 6.86
CA HIS A 130 -12.19 -17.15 7.47
C HIS A 130 -11.49 -18.52 7.46
N PRO A 131 -11.35 -19.21 8.60
CA PRO A 131 -10.74 -20.54 8.61
C PRO A 131 -11.57 -21.51 7.76
N SER A 132 -10.89 -22.45 7.11
CA SER A 132 -11.54 -23.57 6.43
C SER A 132 -12.27 -24.41 7.48
N ARG A 133 -13.51 -24.80 7.17
CA ARG A 133 -14.24 -25.80 7.96
C ARG A 133 -13.54 -27.15 7.75
N ILE A 134 -12.83 -27.62 8.76
CA ILE A 134 -12.31 -28.99 8.76
C ILE A 134 -13.50 -29.88 9.12
N TYR A 135 -13.85 -30.81 8.23
CA TYR A 135 -14.80 -31.89 8.55
C TYR A 135 -14.00 -32.97 9.28
N ASP A 136 -14.10 -32.99 10.60
CA ASP A 136 -13.69 -34.15 11.39
C ASP A 136 -14.94 -35.01 11.59
N ASP A 137 -14.82 -36.31 11.27
CA ASP A 137 -15.76 -37.41 11.54
C ASP A 137 -17.19 -37.00 11.95
N ASP A 138 -18.09 -36.88 10.96
CA ASP A 138 -19.56 -36.74 11.04
C ASP A 138 -20.14 -35.64 11.97
N THR A 139 -19.30 -34.77 12.53
CA THR A 139 -19.73 -33.66 13.39
C THR A 139 -19.21 -32.34 12.81
N LEU A 140 -20.16 -31.44 12.50
CA LEU A 140 -19.88 -30.08 12.00
C LEU A 140 -19.28 -29.20 13.12
N GLU A 141 -18.10 -29.55 13.64
CA GLU A 141 -17.38 -28.70 14.57
C GLU A 141 -16.51 -27.71 13.82
N VAL A 142 -16.98 -26.46 13.73
CA VAL A 142 -16.17 -25.33 13.29
C VAL A 142 -15.15 -25.01 14.39
N SER A 143 -14.06 -25.75 14.45
CA SER A 143 -13.00 -25.51 15.41
C SER A 143 -12.05 -24.42 14.88
N PHE A 144 -12.01 -23.28 15.57
CA PHE A 144 -10.99 -22.26 15.36
C PHE A 144 -9.78 -22.65 16.20
N ASP A 145 -8.67 -23.06 15.58
CA ASP A 145 -7.43 -23.27 16.31
C ASP A 145 -6.93 -21.90 16.83
N PRO A 146 -6.96 -21.63 18.15
CA PRO A 146 -6.54 -20.35 18.70
C PRO A 146 -5.07 -20.03 18.39
N GLU A 147 -4.24 -21.05 18.13
CA GLU A 147 -2.84 -20.88 17.79
C GLU A 147 -2.61 -20.44 16.34
N LEU A 148 -3.61 -20.51 15.47
CA LEU A 148 -3.51 -20.09 14.06
C LEU A 148 -3.07 -18.62 13.93
N SER A 149 -3.49 -17.79 14.88
CA SER A 149 -3.09 -16.39 15.01
C SER A 149 -1.60 -16.18 15.36
N SER A 150 -0.90 -17.21 15.81
CA SER A 150 0.51 -17.12 16.21
C SER A 150 1.48 -17.73 15.19
N GLN A 151 0.96 -18.58 14.29
CA GLN A 151 1.74 -19.40 13.40
C GLN A 151 2.00 -18.73 12.03
N LYS A 152 2.90 -19.34 11.24
CA LYS A 152 3.15 -18.92 9.85
C LYS A 152 2.09 -19.54 8.95
N LEU A 153 1.43 -18.72 8.15
CA LEU A 153 0.33 -19.16 7.28
C LEU A 153 0.77 -19.21 5.82
N GLY A 154 0.20 -20.16 5.08
CA GLY A 154 0.27 -20.24 3.63
C GLY A 154 -1.06 -19.78 3.02
N TRP A 155 -1.00 -19.22 1.82
CA TRP A 155 -2.19 -18.93 1.01
C TRP A 155 -2.47 -20.11 0.08
N GLY A 156 -3.73 -20.46 -0.10
CA GLY A 156 -4.18 -21.38 -1.14
C GLY A 156 -5.53 -22.01 -0.83
N VAL A 157 -5.86 -23.04 -1.60
CA VAL A 157 -7.09 -23.83 -1.39
C VAL A 157 -6.84 -24.83 -0.27
N VAL A 158 -7.75 -24.88 0.69
CA VAL A 158 -7.78 -25.93 1.72
C VAL A 158 -8.78 -26.99 1.28
N GLU A 159 -8.34 -28.24 1.15
CA GLU A 159 -9.23 -29.36 0.81
C GLU A 159 -10.31 -29.49 1.90
N ALA A 160 -11.55 -29.15 1.55
CA ALA A 160 -12.69 -29.85 2.12
C ALA A 160 -12.77 -31.19 1.37
N SER A 161 -13.02 -32.27 2.10
CA SER A 161 -13.13 -33.66 1.62
C SER A 161 -13.68 -33.83 0.20
N ASP A 162 -13.20 -34.87 -0.50
CA ASP A 162 -13.43 -35.23 -1.91
C ASP A 162 -14.90 -35.29 -2.42
N GLU A 163 -15.90 -34.94 -1.60
CA GLU A 163 -17.32 -34.88 -2.00
C GLU A 163 -17.73 -33.58 -2.70
N VAL A 164 -16.89 -32.54 -2.71
CA VAL A 164 -17.22 -31.22 -3.28
C VAL A 164 -16.81 -31.09 -4.77
N ILE A 165 -16.76 -32.21 -5.50
CA ILE A 165 -16.47 -32.22 -6.95
C ILE A 165 -17.70 -31.80 -7.78
N ASN A 166 -18.88 -31.73 -7.17
CA ASN A 166 -20.13 -31.35 -7.84
C ASN A 166 -20.44 -29.85 -7.71
N GLY A 167 -19.74 -29.02 -8.50
CA GLY A 167 -20.19 -27.65 -8.84
C GLY A 167 -20.13 -26.60 -7.72
N ASN A 168 -19.45 -26.86 -6.61
CA ASN A 168 -19.37 -25.94 -5.48
C ASN A 168 -18.12 -25.05 -5.54
N ILE A 169 -18.30 -23.79 -5.13
CA ILE A 169 -17.28 -22.75 -5.04
C ILE A 169 -16.18 -23.22 -4.07
N GLY A 170 -14.92 -23.24 -4.53
CA GLY A 170 -13.79 -23.60 -3.66
C GLY A 170 -13.53 -22.50 -2.62
N HIS A 171 -13.01 -22.83 -1.44
CA HIS A 171 -12.69 -21.83 -0.42
C HIS A 171 -11.18 -21.58 -0.34
N ALA A 172 -10.75 -20.36 -0.64
CA ALA A 172 -9.33 -19.98 -0.58
C ALA A 172 -9.04 -19.17 0.69
N THR A 173 -8.21 -19.69 1.58
CA THR A 173 -7.97 -19.09 2.90
C THR A 173 -6.51 -19.19 3.34
N PHE A 174 -6.15 -18.40 4.34
CA PHE A 174 -4.87 -18.53 5.04
C PHE A 174 -4.92 -19.69 6.03
N ALA A 175 -4.13 -20.74 5.78
CA ALA A 175 -4.06 -21.92 6.64
C ALA A 175 -2.64 -22.26 7.08
N ALA A 176 -2.52 -22.88 8.27
CA ALA A 176 -1.27 -23.47 8.75
C ALA A 176 -1.03 -24.86 8.15
N THR A 177 -2.09 -25.54 7.70
CA THR A 177 -2.05 -26.84 7.01
C THR A 177 -1.53 -26.71 5.57
N LYS A 178 -1.38 -27.84 4.86
CA LYS A 178 -0.85 -27.84 3.49
C LYS A 178 -1.90 -27.22 2.56
N THR A 179 -1.54 -26.14 1.86
CA THR A 179 -2.42 -25.48 0.90
C THR A 179 -2.06 -25.86 -0.53
N LEU A 180 -3.08 -26.03 -1.37
CA LEU A 180 -2.92 -26.25 -2.80
C LEU A 180 -2.95 -24.94 -3.60
N PRO A 181 -2.29 -24.88 -4.76
CA PRO A 181 -2.40 -23.73 -5.65
C PRO A 181 -3.83 -23.60 -6.19
N LEU A 182 -4.21 -22.36 -6.53
CA LEU A 182 -5.48 -22.07 -7.20
C LEU A 182 -5.48 -22.70 -8.60
N VAL A 183 -6.59 -23.33 -8.97
CA VAL A 183 -6.83 -23.90 -10.31
C VAL A 183 -7.46 -22.82 -11.19
N GLU A 184 -6.95 -22.67 -12.41
CA GLU A 184 -7.48 -21.72 -13.39
C GLU A 184 -8.92 -22.14 -13.79
N GLU A 185 -9.82 -21.16 -13.95
CA GLU A 185 -11.26 -21.33 -14.27
C GLU A 185 -12.20 -21.76 -13.13
N GLN A 186 -11.72 -21.97 -11.90
CA GLN A 186 -12.60 -22.20 -10.74
C GLN A 186 -12.92 -20.90 -10.01
N LEU A 187 -14.17 -20.77 -9.55
CA LEU A 187 -14.59 -19.69 -8.66
C LEU A 187 -14.22 -20.05 -7.22
N TYR A 188 -13.57 -19.09 -6.54
CA TYR A 188 -13.20 -19.20 -5.15
C TYR A 188 -13.92 -18.15 -4.32
N ALA A 189 -14.43 -18.56 -3.14
CA ALA A 189 -14.89 -17.68 -2.08
C ALA A 189 -13.72 -17.37 -1.14
#